data_AF-A0A4Q3VQS2-F1
#
_entry.id   AF-A0A4Q3VQS2-F1
#
_cell.length_a   1.000
_cell.length_b   1.000
_cell.length_c   1.000
_cell.angle_alpha   90.00
_cell.angle_beta   90.00
_cell.angle_gamma   90.00
#
_symmetry.space_group_name_H-M   'P 1'
#
loop_
_entity.id
_entity.type
_entity.pdbx_description
1 polymer ?
#
loop_
_entity_poly.entity_id
_entity_poly.type
_entity_poly.pdbx_seq_one_letter_code
_entity_poly.pdbx_strand_id
1 'polypeptide(L)'
;MNWLLIAEIFYVLVLSATCIRIVYDTRSTTKTVAYLMLSIFLPVAGIIFYFSFGINYRKRKIYGRKEISDIAVLEELKKETVAYTEDAMKHAGSVVQEFKELARLLVKDQQSPFTRHNKVKLLLNGESKFPEVLDALRKATRHIHIEYYIVEEGEITAQLEEVLLQKASEGVEVRFIYDDFGSRSIRRKTIQRLNAGGIRSAPFYKIRFLLFANRLNYRNHRKIIVIDGETAFTGGINISDRYINNKPGELFWRDTHLRIDGPGVYYLQYLFLNDWNFCSGESLQPSAFLFPSPGMHKEEDVLVQIAASGPDSTQPSILFSLLQAVYLAQEEILITTPYFIPGDKILTFEGTQAGKALKAE
;
A
#
# COMPACT_ATOMS: atom_id res chain seq x y z
N MET A 1 21.91 19.89 -47.62
CA MET A 1 20.75 19.67 -46.74
C MET A 1 20.97 20.49 -45.48
N ASN A 2 20.09 21.45 -45.19
CA ASN A 2 20.29 22.35 -44.07
C ASN A 2 19.90 21.65 -42.76
N TRP A 3 20.87 21.01 -42.12
CA TRP A 3 20.68 20.23 -40.89
C TRP A 3 20.06 21.07 -39.75
N LEU A 4 20.28 22.39 -39.74
CA LEU A 4 19.67 23.30 -38.78
C LEU A 4 18.16 23.42 -39.00
N LEU A 5 17.72 23.61 -40.25
CA LEU A 5 16.31 23.68 -40.59
C LEU A 5 15.56 22.38 -40.24
N ILE A 6 16.22 21.23 -40.46
CA ILE A 6 15.66 19.93 -40.08
C ILE A 6 15.52 19.83 -38.55
N ALA A 7 16.52 20.28 -37.80
CA ALA A 7 16.48 20.28 -36.33
C ALA A 7 15.40 21.21 -35.77
N GLU A 8 15.21 22.40 -36.36
CA GLU A 8 14.16 23.35 -35.98
C GLU A 8 12.77 22.79 -36.24
N ILE A 9 12.52 22.23 -37.43
CA ILE A 9 11.25 21.58 -37.77
C ILE A 9 10.96 20.43 -36.80
N PHE A 10 11.97 19.59 -36.53
CA PHE A 10 11.84 18.49 -35.59
C PHE A 10 11.50 18.99 -34.18
N TYR A 11 12.18 20.03 -33.70
CA TYR A 11 11.93 20.63 -32.39
C TYR A 11 10.50 21.17 -32.28
N VAL A 12 10.02 21.90 -33.29
CA VAL A 12 8.65 22.42 -33.32
C VAL A 12 7.63 21.29 -33.26
N LEU A 13 7.84 20.20 -34.03
CA LEU A 13 6.96 19.03 -34.00
C LEU A 13 6.92 18.38 -32.61
N VAL A 14 8.09 18.21 -31.96
CA VAL A 14 8.18 17.66 -30.60
C VAL A 14 7.51 18.57 -29.59
N LEU A 15 7.70 19.88 -29.68
CA LEU A 15 7.06 20.86 -28.80
C LEU A 15 5.54 20.86 -28.98
N SER A 16 5.04 20.90 -30.21
CA SER A 16 3.60 20.85 -30.51
C SER A 16 2.96 19.56 -29.99
N ALA A 17 3.60 18.41 -30.22
CA ALA A 17 3.14 17.13 -29.69
C ALA A 17 3.13 17.12 -28.14
N THR A 18 4.14 17.73 -27.51
CA THR A 18 4.22 17.88 -26.05
C THR A 18 3.09 18.76 -25.53
N CYS A 19 2.80 19.89 -26.16
CA CYS A 19 1.70 20.78 -25.78
C CYS A 19 0.33 20.09 -25.89
N ILE A 20 0.07 19.38 -26.99
CA ILE A 20 -1.15 18.59 -27.18
C ILE A 20 -1.28 17.54 -26.06
N ARG A 21 -0.16 16.88 -25.74
CA ARG A 21 -0.12 15.89 -24.67
C ARG A 21 -0.39 16.50 -23.29
N ILE A 22 0.19 17.66 -22.98
CA ILE A 22 -0.06 18.39 -21.72
C ILE A 22 -1.55 18.62 -21.52
N VAL A 23 -2.23 19.12 -22.54
CA VAL A 23 -3.68 19.38 -22.52
C VAL A 23 -4.48 18.09 -22.34
N TYR A 24 -4.06 16.99 -22.97
CA TYR A 24 -4.77 15.71 -22.89
C TYR A 24 -4.57 14.96 -21.55
N ASP A 25 -3.35 15.00 -20.99
CA ASP A 25 -2.97 14.22 -19.80
C ASP A 25 -3.22 14.99 -18.49
N THR A 26 -3.29 16.33 -18.51
CA THR A 26 -3.37 17.16 -17.29
C THR A 26 -4.79 17.66 -17.04
N ARG A 27 -5.43 17.17 -15.97
CA ARG A 27 -6.84 17.52 -15.63
C ARG A 27 -7.01 18.88 -14.95
N SER A 28 -5.97 19.39 -14.28
CA SER A 28 -6.04 20.66 -13.57
C SER A 28 -5.64 21.80 -14.49
N THR A 29 -6.53 22.75 -14.71
CA THR A 29 -6.29 23.93 -15.57
C THR A 29 -5.01 24.67 -15.17
N THR A 30 -4.79 24.87 -13.87
CA THR A 30 -3.58 25.53 -13.35
C THR A 30 -2.30 24.78 -13.70
N LYS A 31 -2.29 23.44 -13.54
CA LYS A 31 -1.12 22.61 -13.90
C LYS A 31 -0.89 22.58 -15.41
N THR A 32 -1.95 22.51 -16.21
CA THR A 32 -1.88 22.52 -17.68
C THR A 32 -1.19 23.80 -18.16
N VAL A 33 -1.65 24.96 -17.68
CA VAL A 33 -1.05 26.25 -18.04
C VAL A 33 0.42 26.32 -17.59
N ALA A 34 0.74 25.91 -16.37
CA ALA A 34 2.11 25.91 -15.87
C ALA A 34 3.06 25.05 -16.73
N TYR A 35 2.66 23.83 -17.11
CA TYR A 35 3.47 22.95 -17.95
C TYR A 35 3.62 23.46 -19.39
N LEU A 36 2.57 24.08 -19.95
CA LEU A 36 2.64 24.72 -21.26
C LEU A 36 3.63 25.89 -21.24
N MET A 37 3.52 26.78 -20.24
CA MET A 37 4.45 27.90 -20.08
C MET A 37 5.89 27.40 -19.93
N LEU A 38 6.11 26.41 -19.07
CA LEU A 38 7.46 25.86 -18.88
C LEU A 38 8.02 25.26 -20.18
N SER A 39 7.22 24.51 -20.93
CA SER A 39 7.65 23.86 -22.18
C SER A 39 7.93 24.85 -23.31
N ILE A 40 7.20 25.97 -23.36
CA ILE A 40 7.36 27.02 -24.37
C ILE A 40 8.53 27.95 -24.03
N PHE A 41 8.62 28.41 -22.77
CA PHE A 41 9.59 29.44 -22.36
C PHE A 41 10.96 28.88 -21.96
N LEU A 42 11.06 27.60 -21.59
CA LEU A 42 12.33 26.91 -21.35
C LEU A 42 12.50 25.79 -22.40
N PRO A 43 13.02 26.09 -23.60
CA PRO A 43 13.22 25.11 -24.65
C PRO A 43 14.01 23.89 -24.18
N VAL A 44 13.58 22.70 -24.58
CA VAL A 44 14.13 21.40 -24.18
C VAL A 44 13.95 21.08 -22.68
N ALA A 45 14.38 21.97 -21.78
CA ALA A 45 14.29 21.77 -20.34
C ALA A 45 12.84 21.65 -19.84
N GLY A 46 11.93 22.47 -20.34
CA GLY A 46 10.51 22.40 -19.98
C GLY A 46 9.82 21.14 -20.50
N ILE A 47 10.21 20.67 -21.69
CA ILE A 47 9.76 19.38 -22.25
C ILE A 47 10.26 18.25 -21.35
N ILE A 48 11.55 18.21 -21.02
CA ILE A 48 12.13 17.23 -20.10
C ILE A 48 11.40 17.26 -18.75
N PHE A 49 11.13 18.44 -18.21
CA PHE A 49 10.41 18.60 -16.95
C PHE A 49 8.98 18.06 -17.05
N TYR A 50 8.23 18.35 -18.11
CA TYR A 50 6.89 17.81 -18.29
C TYR A 50 6.90 16.27 -18.38
N PHE A 51 7.79 15.68 -19.18
CA PHE A 51 7.90 14.22 -19.26
C PHE A 51 8.33 13.60 -17.92
N SER A 52 9.10 14.34 -17.12
CA SER A 52 9.56 13.93 -15.79
C SER A 52 8.46 14.06 -14.72
N PHE A 53 7.64 15.11 -14.74
CA PHE A 53 6.73 15.47 -13.62
C PHE A 53 5.25 15.67 -13.99
N GLY A 54 4.93 15.87 -15.27
CA GLY A 54 3.58 16.22 -15.71
C GLY A 54 2.75 15.08 -16.30
N ILE A 55 3.38 13.98 -16.73
CA ILE A 55 2.66 12.79 -17.20
C ILE A 55 1.96 12.08 -16.03
N ASN A 56 0.63 12.07 -16.08
CA ASN A 56 -0.21 11.31 -15.17
C ASN A 56 -0.37 9.86 -15.69
N TYR A 57 0.51 8.95 -15.27
CA TYR A 57 0.53 7.54 -15.70
C TYR A 57 -0.69 6.71 -15.23
N ARG A 58 -1.69 7.35 -14.62
CA ARG A 58 -2.94 6.73 -14.14
C ARG A 58 -3.77 6.02 -15.23
N LYS A 59 -3.41 6.09 -16.51
CA LYS A 59 -4.15 5.43 -17.62
C LYS A 59 -3.66 4.00 -17.93
N ARG A 60 -4.49 3.05 -17.47
CA ARG A 60 -4.89 1.74 -18.04
C ARG A 60 -3.86 0.65 -18.38
N LYS A 61 -2.61 0.94 -18.79
CA LYS A 61 -1.74 -0.12 -19.35
C LYS A 61 -0.78 -0.79 -18.35
N ILE A 62 -0.49 -0.15 -17.22
CA ILE A 62 0.45 -0.69 -16.23
C ILE A 62 -0.25 -1.68 -15.28
N TYR A 63 -1.51 -1.44 -14.92
CA TYR A 63 -2.21 -2.22 -13.88
C TYR A 63 -3.06 -3.40 -14.37
N GLY A 64 -3.19 -3.61 -15.69
CA GLY A 64 -3.85 -4.83 -16.21
C GLY A 64 -3.14 -6.14 -15.86
N ARG A 65 -2.01 -6.08 -15.14
CA ARG A 65 -1.27 -7.23 -14.58
C ARG A 65 -1.50 -7.46 -13.09
N LYS A 66 -2.20 -6.55 -12.39
CA LYS A 66 -2.52 -6.73 -10.96
C LYS A 66 -3.63 -7.76 -10.75
N GLU A 67 -4.54 -7.89 -11.71
CA GLU A 67 -5.72 -8.73 -11.55
C GLU A 67 -5.36 -10.22 -11.65
N ILE A 68 -5.96 -10.99 -10.74
CA ILE A 68 -6.13 -12.44 -10.88
C ILE A 68 -6.64 -12.68 -12.31
N SER A 69 -5.84 -13.37 -13.12
CA SER A 69 -6.10 -13.48 -14.56
C SER A 69 -7.37 -14.26 -14.89
N ASP A 70 -7.85 -15.06 -13.94
CA ASP A 70 -9.07 -15.85 -14.08
C ASP A 70 -10.29 -15.04 -13.60
N ILE A 71 -11.11 -14.64 -14.58
CA ILE A 71 -12.34 -13.87 -14.35
C ILE A 71 -13.36 -14.68 -13.53
N ALA A 72 -13.43 -16.01 -13.71
CA ALA A 72 -14.40 -16.83 -13.00
C ALA A 72 -14.07 -16.90 -11.50
N VAL A 73 -12.80 -17.11 -11.17
CA VAL A 73 -12.31 -17.10 -9.78
C VAL A 73 -12.56 -15.74 -9.13
N LEU A 74 -12.31 -14.64 -9.85
CA LEU A 74 -12.60 -13.29 -9.37
C LEU A 74 -14.08 -13.06 -9.06
N GLU A 75 -14.98 -13.56 -9.91
CA GLU A 75 -16.43 -13.43 -9.68
C GLU A 75 -16.91 -14.26 -8.49
N GLU A 76 -16.33 -15.44 -8.27
CA GLU A 76 -16.63 -16.29 -7.12
C GLU A 76 -16.19 -15.63 -5.81
N LEU A 77 -14.94 -15.17 -5.73
CA LEU A 77 -14.43 -14.44 -4.57
C LEU A 77 -15.24 -13.17 -4.26
N LYS A 78 -15.69 -12.46 -5.30
CA LYS A 78 -16.60 -11.31 -5.16
C LYS A 78 -17.90 -11.70 -4.46
N LYS A 79 -18.53 -12.78 -4.90
CA LYS A 79 -19.79 -13.27 -4.32
C LYS A 79 -19.60 -13.71 -2.88
N GLU A 80 -18.53 -14.46 -2.59
CA GLU A 80 -18.20 -14.92 -1.24
C GLU A 80 -17.93 -13.74 -0.29
N THR A 81 -17.15 -12.76 -0.73
CA THR A 81 -16.82 -11.54 0.03
C THR A 81 -18.08 -10.75 0.40
N VAL A 82 -19.00 -10.59 -0.56
CA VAL A 82 -20.29 -9.91 -0.33
C VAL A 82 -21.17 -10.70 0.64
N ALA A 83 -21.30 -12.02 0.43
CA ALA A 83 -22.13 -12.87 1.29
C ALA A 83 -21.62 -12.88 2.74
N TYR A 84 -20.31 -13.03 2.91
CA TYR A 84 -19.66 -12.98 4.22
C TYR A 84 -19.85 -11.61 4.90
N THR A 85 -19.70 -10.52 4.15
CA THR A 85 -19.89 -9.16 4.71
C THR A 85 -21.32 -8.94 5.18
N GLU A 86 -22.33 -9.31 4.38
CA GLU A 86 -23.73 -9.14 4.78
C GLU A 86 -24.09 -10.02 5.99
N ASP A 87 -23.52 -11.23 6.11
CA ASP A 87 -23.67 -12.06 7.31
C ASP A 87 -23.00 -11.42 8.54
N ALA A 88 -21.76 -10.96 8.39
CA ALA A 88 -21.02 -10.28 9.43
C ALA A 88 -21.76 -9.02 9.92
N MET A 89 -22.30 -8.21 9.01
CA MET A 89 -23.03 -6.98 9.34
C MET A 89 -24.37 -7.25 10.03
N LYS A 90 -25.10 -8.32 9.67
CA LYS A 90 -26.35 -8.70 10.35
C LYS A 90 -26.14 -9.00 11.83
N HIS A 91 -25.01 -9.62 12.14
CA HIS A 91 -24.67 -10.03 13.50
C HIS A 91 -23.79 -9.01 14.23
N ALA A 92 -23.40 -7.92 13.55
CA ALA A 92 -22.71 -6.82 14.17
C ALA A 92 -23.71 -5.94 14.95
N GLY A 93 -23.31 -5.47 16.13
CA GLY A 93 -24.16 -4.67 17.02
C GLY A 93 -24.66 -3.35 16.39
N SER A 94 -25.51 -2.62 17.12
CA SER A 94 -26.17 -1.39 16.64
C SER A 94 -25.22 -0.34 16.08
N VAL A 95 -24.03 -0.18 16.68
CA VAL A 95 -22.99 0.75 16.23
C VAL A 95 -22.66 0.54 14.75
N VAL A 96 -22.59 -0.71 14.28
CA VAL A 96 -22.16 -1.03 12.90
C VAL A 96 -23.23 -0.72 11.87
N GLN A 97 -24.50 -0.66 12.28
CA GLN A 97 -25.59 -0.27 11.38
C GLN A 97 -25.46 1.17 10.88
N GLU A 98 -24.77 2.04 11.61
CA GLU A 98 -24.48 3.42 11.23
C GLU A 98 -23.39 3.51 10.14
N PHE A 99 -22.51 2.50 10.04
CA PHE A 99 -21.38 2.47 9.09
C PHE A 99 -21.61 1.55 7.89
N LYS A 100 -22.82 0.99 7.75
CA LYS A 100 -23.14 -0.02 6.73
C LYS A 100 -22.81 0.41 5.30
N GLU A 101 -23.00 1.69 4.98
CA GLU A 101 -22.75 2.21 3.64
C GLU A 101 -21.25 2.32 3.34
N LEU A 102 -20.42 2.64 4.34
CA LEU A 102 -18.95 2.58 4.19
C LEU A 102 -18.50 1.15 3.97
N ALA A 103 -19.03 0.24 4.80
CA ALA A 103 -18.66 -1.15 4.74
C ALA A 103 -18.97 -1.75 3.37
N ARG A 104 -20.16 -1.46 2.84
CA ARG A 104 -20.57 -1.85 1.49
C ARG A 104 -19.75 -1.16 0.40
N LEU A 105 -19.37 0.11 0.58
CA LEU A 105 -18.51 0.81 -0.38
C LEU A 105 -17.17 0.10 -0.53
N LEU A 106 -16.52 -0.26 0.58
CA LEU A 106 -15.22 -0.93 0.58
C LEU A 106 -15.28 -2.34 -0.02
N VAL A 107 -16.36 -3.08 0.23
CA VAL A 107 -16.62 -4.38 -0.43
C VAL A 107 -16.78 -4.18 -1.94
N LYS A 108 -17.65 -3.25 -2.35
CA LYS A 108 -17.99 -3.05 -3.76
C LYS A 108 -16.81 -2.53 -4.59
N ASP A 109 -16.08 -1.55 -4.08
CA ASP A 109 -14.98 -0.91 -4.81
C ASP A 109 -13.69 -1.73 -4.75
N GLN A 110 -13.42 -2.39 -3.62
CA GLN A 110 -12.09 -2.95 -3.37
C GLN A 110 -12.06 -4.43 -3.01
N GLN A 111 -13.21 -5.10 -2.87
CA GLN A 111 -13.28 -6.49 -2.37
C GLN A 111 -12.75 -6.61 -0.93
N SER A 112 -12.91 -5.56 -0.13
CA SER A 112 -12.52 -5.57 1.29
C SER A 112 -13.67 -6.06 2.16
N PRO A 113 -13.65 -7.32 2.66
CA PRO A 113 -14.72 -7.84 3.49
C PRO A 113 -14.82 -7.09 4.83
N PHE A 114 -16.05 -6.93 5.31
CA PHE A 114 -16.28 -6.59 6.71
C PHE A 114 -16.22 -7.86 7.55
N THR A 115 -15.23 -7.96 8.45
CA THR A 115 -14.92 -9.20 9.17
C THR A 115 -15.17 -9.14 10.67
N ARG A 116 -15.55 -10.31 11.21
CA ARG A 116 -15.78 -10.58 12.63
C ARG A 116 -14.81 -11.64 13.13
N HIS A 117 -14.80 -11.88 14.44
CA HIS A 117 -13.99 -12.93 15.07
C HIS A 117 -12.50 -12.75 14.86
N ASN A 118 -12.04 -11.49 14.88
CA ASN A 118 -10.63 -11.15 14.83
C ASN A 118 -10.08 -10.93 16.23
N LYS A 119 -8.77 -11.12 16.36
CA LYS A 119 -7.96 -10.59 17.44
C LYS A 119 -7.03 -9.53 16.87
N VAL A 120 -7.02 -8.35 17.47
CA VAL A 120 -6.16 -7.23 17.04
C VAL A 120 -5.30 -6.78 18.20
N LYS A 121 -3.99 -6.70 17.98
CA LYS A 121 -3.02 -6.19 18.95
C LYS A 121 -2.32 -4.95 18.41
N LEU A 122 -2.38 -3.86 19.18
CA LEU A 122 -1.64 -2.63 18.91
C LEU A 122 -0.16 -2.82 19.27
N LEU A 123 0.72 -2.46 18.35
CA LEU A 123 2.17 -2.57 18.48
C LEU A 123 2.75 -1.16 18.37
N LEU A 124 3.21 -0.63 19.50
CA LEU A 124 3.80 0.70 19.58
C LEU A 124 5.32 0.59 19.39
N ASN A 125 5.83 1.26 18.36
CA ASN A 125 7.24 1.30 17.98
C ASN A 125 7.86 -0.07 17.61
N GLY A 126 9.13 -0.05 17.21
CA GLY A 126 9.83 -1.23 16.73
C GLY A 126 10.09 -2.25 17.84
N GLU A 127 10.43 -1.79 19.04
CA GLU A 127 10.70 -2.66 20.20
C GLU A 127 9.52 -3.54 20.60
N SER A 128 8.27 -3.11 20.34
CA SER A 128 7.07 -3.95 20.54
C SER A 128 6.74 -4.80 19.31
N LYS A 129 7.00 -4.28 18.11
CA LYS A 129 6.62 -4.94 16.85
C LYS A 129 7.50 -6.13 16.50
N PHE A 130 8.82 -5.93 16.46
CA PHE A 130 9.71 -6.93 15.87
C PHE A 130 9.77 -8.25 16.66
N PRO A 131 9.71 -8.27 18.00
CA PRO A 131 9.59 -9.53 18.74
C PRO A 131 8.36 -10.35 18.34
N GLU A 132 7.20 -9.70 18.17
CA GLU A 132 5.95 -10.34 17.74
C GLU A 132 6.04 -10.88 16.30
N VAL A 133 6.65 -10.11 15.39
CA VAL A 133 6.88 -10.54 14.01
C VAL A 133 7.79 -11.76 13.98
N LEU A 134 8.93 -11.72 14.68
CA LEU A 134 9.90 -12.81 14.68
C LEU A 134 9.33 -14.09 15.30
N ASP A 135 8.57 -13.98 16.40
CA ASP A 135 7.87 -15.12 16.99
C ASP A 135 6.85 -15.74 16.02
N ALA A 136 6.04 -14.92 15.35
CA ALA A 136 5.07 -15.40 14.38
C ALA A 136 5.75 -16.06 13.16
N LEU A 137 6.84 -15.48 12.64
CA LEU A 137 7.60 -16.05 11.52
C LEU A 137 8.21 -17.41 11.88
N ARG A 138 8.73 -17.58 13.10
CA ARG A 138 9.27 -18.86 13.59
C ARG A 138 8.21 -19.95 13.70
N LYS A 139 6.93 -19.58 13.81
CA LYS A 139 5.80 -20.52 13.87
C LYS A 139 5.19 -20.85 12.51
N ALA A 140 5.61 -20.17 11.44
CA ALA A 140 5.10 -20.39 10.10
C ALA A 140 5.33 -21.84 9.63
N THR A 141 4.34 -22.39 8.93
CA THR A 141 4.30 -23.78 8.49
C THR A 141 4.03 -23.95 7.00
N ARG A 142 3.47 -22.95 6.31
CA ARG A 142 3.02 -23.06 4.92
C ARG A 142 3.61 -21.99 4.04
N HIS A 143 3.36 -20.72 4.35
CA HIS A 143 3.86 -19.61 3.56
C HIS A 143 4.06 -18.33 4.36
N ILE A 144 5.01 -17.51 3.91
CA ILE A 144 5.30 -16.19 4.46
C ILE A 144 5.33 -15.20 3.30
N HIS A 145 4.50 -14.17 3.37
CA HIS A 145 4.40 -13.12 2.38
C HIS A 145 4.74 -11.78 3.02
N ILE A 146 5.74 -11.09 2.49
CA ILE A 146 6.25 -9.84 3.06
C ILE A 146 6.31 -8.77 1.98
N GLU A 147 5.78 -7.59 2.27
CA GLU A 147 5.81 -6.42 1.41
C GLU A 147 6.20 -5.18 2.21
N TYR A 148 7.27 -4.49 1.81
CA TYR A 148 7.73 -3.27 2.49
C TYR A 148 8.22 -2.17 1.55
N TYR A 149 7.92 -0.93 1.93
CA TYR A 149 8.49 0.26 1.32
C TYR A 149 10.00 0.44 1.63
N ILE A 150 10.35 0.48 2.91
CA ILE A 150 11.75 0.63 3.34
C ILE A 150 12.18 -0.65 4.04
N VAL A 151 13.29 -1.19 3.55
CA VAL A 151 14.08 -2.24 4.18
C VAL A 151 15.53 -1.78 4.16
N GLU A 152 16.09 -1.57 5.33
CA GLU A 152 17.48 -1.12 5.51
C GLU A 152 18.34 -2.26 6.07
N GLU A 153 19.61 -2.36 5.66
CA GLU A 153 20.55 -3.28 6.30
C GLU A 153 20.72 -2.88 7.77
N GLY A 154 20.70 -3.86 8.67
CA GLY A 154 20.69 -3.63 10.12
C GLY A 154 20.48 -4.93 10.89
N GLU A 155 20.45 -4.82 12.21
CA GLU A 155 20.23 -5.94 13.12
C GLU A 155 18.86 -6.59 12.90
N ILE A 156 17.80 -5.77 12.78
CA ILE A 156 16.44 -6.27 12.56
C ILE A 156 16.33 -7.02 11.24
N THR A 157 16.90 -6.46 10.17
CA THR A 157 16.92 -7.14 8.86
C THR A 157 17.69 -8.44 8.94
N ALA A 158 18.86 -8.48 9.61
CA ALA A 158 19.62 -9.72 9.77
C ALA A 158 18.82 -10.82 10.51
N GLN A 159 18.11 -10.47 11.59
CA GLN A 159 17.24 -11.42 12.32
C GLN A 159 16.08 -11.93 11.45
N LEU A 160 15.47 -11.04 10.66
CA LEU A 160 14.44 -11.43 9.68
C LEU A 160 15.01 -12.38 8.64
N GLU A 161 16.16 -12.06 8.04
CA GLU A 161 16.80 -12.89 7.03
C GLU A 161 17.10 -14.30 7.57
N GLU A 162 17.65 -14.41 8.78
CA GLU A 162 17.93 -15.68 9.44
C GLU A 162 16.67 -16.56 9.56
N VAL A 163 15.60 -16.01 10.13
CA VAL A 163 14.34 -16.76 10.31
C VAL A 163 13.72 -17.13 8.96
N LEU A 164 13.75 -16.23 7.97
CA LEU A 164 13.17 -16.51 6.65
C LEU A 164 13.94 -17.58 5.89
N LEU A 165 15.28 -17.55 5.95
CA LEU A 165 16.13 -18.56 5.32
C LEU A 165 15.94 -19.93 5.98
N GLN A 166 15.83 -19.95 7.32
CA GLN A 166 15.50 -21.16 8.05
C GLN A 166 14.14 -21.72 7.59
N LYS A 167 13.10 -20.89 7.54
CA LYS A 167 11.76 -21.32 7.11
C LYS A 167 11.71 -21.79 5.66
N ALA A 168 12.42 -21.11 4.76
CA ALA A 168 12.55 -21.58 3.39
C ALA A 168 13.22 -22.97 3.32
N SER A 169 14.24 -23.23 4.15
CA SER A 169 14.89 -24.55 4.23
C SER A 169 13.99 -25.65 4.83
N GLU A 170 13.03 -25.27 5.68
CA GLU A 170 11.99 -26.15 6.23
C GLU A 170 10.84 -26.41 5.22
N GLY A 171 10.89 -25.79 4.03
CA GLY A 171 9.89 -25.96 2.97
C GLY A 171 8.74 -24.95 2.97
N VAL A 172 8.79 -23.93 3.84
CA VAL A 172 7.80 -22.84 3.85
C VAL A 172 7.99 -21.95 2.62
N GLU A 173 6.92 -21.66 1.89
CA GLU A 173 6.99 -20.78 0.72
C GLU A 173 7.15 -19.31 1.15
N VAL A 174 8.32 -18.72 0.91
CA VAL A 174 8.57 -17.31 1.24
C VAL A 174 8.58 -16.44 -0.01
N ARG A 175 7.74 -15.40 -0.01
CA ARG A 175 7.70 -14.35 -1.05
C ARG A 175 7.94 -12.98 -0.45
N PHE A 176 8.88 -12.23 -1.03
CA PHE A 176 9.37 -10.96 -0.50
C PHE A 176 9.30 -9.85 -1.56
N ILE A 177 8.39 -8.90 -1.37
CA ILE A 177 8.26 -7.68 -2.16
C ILE A 177 8.97 -6.55 -1.43
N TYR A 178 9.88 -5.88 -2.14
CA TYR A 178 10.52 -4.67 -1.64
C TYR A 178 10.34 -3.53 -2.64
N ASP A 179 10.07 -2.33 -2.13
CA ASP A 179 10.07 -1.16 -2.98
C ASP A 179 11.50 -0.84 -3.42
N ASP A 180 11.75 -0.88 -4.73
CA ASP A 180 13.07 -0.62 -5.31
C ASP A 180 13.67 0.68 -4.72
N PHE A 181 13.02 1.83 -4.87
CA PHE A 181 13.47 3.14 -4.38
C PHE A 181 13.72 3.20 -2.87
N GLY A 182 12.77 2.78 -2.04
CA GLY A 182 12.89 2.86 -0.58
C GLY A 182 13.91 1.89 0.00
N SER A 183 14.16 0.76 -0.68
CA SER A 183 14.99 -0.34 -0.16
C SER A 183 16.31 -0.48 -0.93
N ARG A 184 17.00 0.64 -1.19
CA ARG A 184 18.25 0.70 -1.99
C ARG A 184 19.41 -0.12 -1.44
N SER A 185 19.54 -0.19 -0.12
CA SER A 185 20.64 -0.89 0.56
C SER A 185 20.61 -2.39 0.30
N ILE A 186 19.44 -3.03 0.34
CA ILE A 186 19.31 -4.49 0.24
C ILE A 186 19.36 -5.05 -1.20
N ARG A 187 19.21 -4.20 -2.24
CA ARG A 187 18.93 -4.63 -3.63
C ARG A 187 19.94 -5.61 -4.24
N ARG A 188 21.16 -5.67 -3.71
CA ARG A 188 22.25 -6.50 -4.25
C ARG A 188 22.49 -7.71 -3.37
N LYS A 189 23.32 -7.55 -2.33
CA LYS A 189 23.83 -8.66 -1.53
C LYS A 189 22.72 -9.39 -0.79
N THR A 190 21.88 -8.67 -0.04
CA THR A 190 20.75 -9.26 0.69
C THR A 190 19.78 -9.99 -0.24
N ILE A 191 19.28 -9.34 -1.29
CA ILE A 191 18.34 -10.02 -2.22
C ILE A 191 18.98 -11.23 -2.91
N GLN A 192 20.26 -11.17 -3.30
CA GLN A 192 20.95 -12.34 -3.85
C GLN A 192 21.04 -13.49 -2.85
N ARG A 193 21.36 -13.19 -1.58
CA ARG A 193 21.41 -14.17 -0.48
C ARG A 193 20.05 -14.80 -0.24
N LEU A 194 18.98 -14.00 -0.13
CA LEU A 194 17.62 -14.51 0.07
C LEU A 194 17.19 -15.41 -1.07
N ASN A 195 17.41 -14.99 -2.32
CA ASN A 195 17.10 -15.80 -3.50
C ASN A 195 17.90 -17.11 -3.55
N ALA A 196 19.19 -17.07 -3.18
CA ALA A 196 20.02 -18.27 -3.12
C ALA A 196 19.54 -19.26 -2.03
N GLY A 197 18.89 -18.76 -0.97
CA GLY A 197 18.29 -19.58 0.08
C GLY A 197 16.85 -20.04 -0.21
N GLY A 198 16.35 -19.89 -1.43
CA GLY A 198 15.03 -20.37 -1.85
C GLY A 198 13.87 -19.38 -1.65
N ILE A 199 14.15 -18.17 -1.17
CA ILE A 199 13.13 -17.12 -1.01
C ILE A 199 12.88 -16.44 -2.36
N ARG A 200 11.61 -16.26 -2.77
CA ARG A 200 11.29 -15.56 -4.01
C ARG A 200 11.17 -14.06 -3.73
N SER A 201 12.07 -13.25 -4.30
CA SER A 201 12.03 -11.80 -4.10
C SER A 201 11.73 -11.02 -5.38
N ALA A 202 10.90 -9.97 -5.28
CA ALA A 202 10.54 -9.11 -6.41
C ALA A 202 10.58 -7.61 -6.06
N PRO A 203 11.25 -6.76 -6.87
CA PRO A 203 11.22 -5.32 -6.68
C PRO A 203 9.90 -4.70 -7.17
N PHE A 204 9.18 -4.00 -6.29
CA PHE A 204 8.03 -3.19 -6.68
C PHE A 204 8.49 -1.96 -7.48
N TYR A 205 7.99 -1.85 -8.72
CA TYR A 205 8.39 -0.85 -9.71
C TYR A 205 9.91 -0.64 -9.82
N LYS A 206 10.59 -1.59 -10.49
CA LYS A 206 12.03 -1.48 -10.80
C LYS A 206 12.35 -0.19 -11.58
N ILE A 207 13.16 0.69 -10.99
CA ILE A 207 13.58 1.93 -11.64
C ILE A 207 14.77 1.61 -12.54
N ARG A 208 14.54 1.56 -13.86
CA ARG A 208 15.62 1.33 -14.85
C ARG A 208 16.34 2.63 -15.26
N PHE A 209 15.67 3.78 -15.19
CA PHE A 209 16.22 5.10 -15.52
C PHE A 209 15.68 6.16 -14.56
N LEU A 210 16.59 6.90 -13.91
CA LEU A 210 16.28 7.94 -12.91
C LEU A 210 15.52 9.15 -13.48
N LEU A 211 15.63 9.41 -14.79
CA LEU A 211 15.02 10.56 -15.47
C LEU A 211 13.48 10.48 -15.63
N PHE A 212 12.83 9.41 -15.15
CA PHE A 212 11.37 9.27 -15.16
C PHE A 212 10.78 9.51 -13.76
N ALA A 213 10.96 10.72 -13.22
CA ALA A 213 10.60 11.10 -11.85
C ALA A 213 9.10 10.89 -11.50
N ASN A 214 8.20 10.87 -12.48
CA ASN A 214 6.79 10.53 -12.28
C ASN A 214 6.59 9.12 -11.71
N ARG A 215 7.56 8.22 -11.91
CA ARG A 215 7.60 6.88 -11.29
C ARG A 215 8.05 6.89 -9.82
N LEU A 216 8.62 8.00 -9.34
CA LEU A 216 8.91 8.21 -7.91
C LEU A 216 7.65 8.54 -7.11
N ASN A 217 6.59 9.04 -7.75
CA ASN A 217 5.33 9.33 -7.08
C ASN A 217 4.43 8.08 -6.92
N TYR A 218 4.69 7.02 -7.68
CA TYR A 218 3.96 5.74 -7.60
C TYR A 218 4.86 4.67 -6.97
N ARG A 219 5.11 4.81 -5.66
CA ARG A 219 5.80 3.80 -4.84
C ARG A 219 4.81 2.99 -4.03
N ASN A 220 5.21 1.79 -3.65
CA ASN A 220 4.40 1.01 -2.72
C ASN A 220 4.76 1.38 -1.30
N HIS A 221 3.86 2.07 -0.61
CA HIS A 221 4.04 2.47 0.78
C HIS A 221 3.45 1.47 1.79
N ARG A 222 2.92 0.33 1.34
CA ARG A 222 2.38 -0.71 2.21
C ARG A 222 3.50 -1.34 3.04
N LYS A 223 3.12 -1.80 4.24
CA LYS A 223 3.92 -2.69 5.08
C LYS A 223 2.98 -3.83 5.42
N ILE A 224 3.17 -4.98 4.80
CA ILE A 224 2.32 -6.15 4.98
C ILE A 224 3.24 -7.32 5.30
N ILE A 225 2.91 -8.06 6.36
CA ILE A 225 3.41 -9.41 6.58
C ILE A 225 2.18 -10.28 6.70
N VAL A 226 2.10 -11.38 5.96
CA VAL A 226 1.08 -12.42 6.11
C VAL A 226 1.79 -13.75 6.34
N ILE A 227 1.33 -14.48 7.35
CA ILE A 227 1.89 -15.76 7.77
C ILE A 227 0.76 -16.78 7.73
N ASP A 228 0.95 -17.81 6.91
CA ASP A 228 0.03 -18.93 6.69
C ASP A 228 -1.41 -18.54 6.30
N GLY A 229 -1.67 -17.25 6.00
CA GLY A 229 -3.02 -16.73 5.73
C GLY A 229 -3.86 -16.50 6.99
N GLU A 230 -3.27 -16.61 8.19
CA GLU A 230 -3.98 -16.58 9.49
C GLU A 230 -3.54 -15.45 10.41
N THR A 231 -2.28 -15.02 10.32
CA THR A 231 -1.73 -13.89 11.06
C THR A 231 -1.17 -12.86 10.08
N ALA A 232 -1.44 -11.58 10.33
CA ALA A 232 -0.87 -10.48 9.55
C ALA A 232 -0.42 -9.29 10.39
N PHE A 233 0.52 -8.53 9.81
CA PHE A 233 1.02 -7.27 10.37
C PHE A 233 0.88 -6.15 9.36
N THR A 234 0.39 -4.99 9.80
CA THR A 234 0.30 -3.77 8.97
C THR A 234 0.34 -2.49 9.82
N GLY A 235 0.79 -1.37 9.24
CA GLY A 235 0.91 -0.08 9.94
C GLY A 235 1.97 0.84 9.34
N GLY A 236 2.59 1.71 10.16
CA GLY A 236 3.58 2.70 9.69
C GLY A 236 5.05 2.26 9.79
N ILE A 237 5.37 1.34 10.70
CA ILE A 237 6.74 0.88 10.97
C ILE A 237 7.35 0.10 9.79
N ASN A 238 8.45 0.60 9.20
CA ASN A 238 9.26 -0.09 8.18
C ASN A 238 10.22 -1.13 8.79
N ILE A 239 11.02 -1.82 7.96
CA ILE A 239 12.11 -2.70 8.46
C ILE A 239 13.40 -1.87 8.52
N SER A 240 13.70 -1.34 9.71
CA SER A 240 14.90 -0.54 9.98
C SER A 240 15.14 -0.46 11.49
N ASP A 241 16.41 -0.46 11.90
CA ASP A 241 16.81 -0.33 13.31
C ASP A 241 16.42 1.03 13.91
N ARG A 242 16.12 2.04 13.08
CA ARG A 242 15.66 3.38 13.51
C ARG A 242 14.39 3.36 14.34
N TYR A 243 13.60 2.30 14.24
CA TYR A 243 12.36 2.15 14.98
C TYR A 243 12.55 1.57 16.39
N ILE A 244 13.78 1.20 16.77
CA ILE A 244 14.11 0.64 18.08
C ILE A 244 14.58 1.77 19.00
N ASN A 245 13.79 2.08 20.04
CA ASN A 245 14.05 3.22 20.93
C ASN A 245 14.89 2.86 22.18
N ASN A 246 15.89 2.00 22.06
CA ASN A 246 16.63 1.46 23.21
C ASN A 246 17.96 2.19 23.54
N LYS A 247 18.39 3.14 22.71
CA LYS A 247 19.65 3.87 22.88
C LYS A 247 19.42 5.29 23.42
N PRO A 248 19.95 5.64 24.60
CA PRO A 248 19.89 7.01 25.11
C PRO A 248 20.55 8.01 24.17
N GLY A 249 19.90 9.15 23.92
CA GLY A 249 20.44 10.24 23.11
C GLY A 249 20.21 10.12 21.59
N GLU A 250 19.62 9.03 21.12
CA GLU A 250 19.15 8.91 19.73
C GLU A 250 17.75 9.50 19.54
N LEU A 251 17.40 9.83 18.28
CA LEU A 251 16.08 10.34 17.94
C LEU A 251 15.01 9.28 18.24
N PHE A 252 14.02 9.63 19.05
CA PHE A 252 12.90 8.75 19.34
C PHE A 252 11.97 8.63 18.13
N TRP A 253 11.74 7.41 17.67
CA TRP A 253 10.85 7.12 16.55
C TRP A 253 9.52 6.56 17.05
N ARG A 254 8.51 7.43 17.09
CA ARG A 254 7.14 7.06 17.43
C ARG A 254 6.39 6.60 16.18
N ASP A 255 5.89 5.37 16.19
CA ASP A 255 5.06 4.86 15.10
C ASP A 255 4.15 3.72 15.62
N THR A 256 3.09 3.39 14.89
CA THR A 256 2.04 2.46 15.27
C THR A 256 1.91 1.35 14.22
N HIS A 257 1.78 0.12 14.70
CA HIS A 257 1.53 -1.05 13.88
C HIS A 257 0.44 -1.93 14.52
N LEU A 258 -0.14 -2.82 13.74
CA LEU A 258 -1.16 -3.75 14.15
C LEU A 258 -0.71 -5.16 13.83
N ARG A 259 -0.97 -6.09 14.75
CA ARG A 259 -1.08 -7.51 14.48
C ARG A 259 -2.56 -7.87 14.41
N ILE A 260 -2.94 -8.63 13.41
CA ILE A 260 -4.29 -9.12 13.17
C ILE A 260 -4.21 -10.64 13.05
N ASP A 261 -4.96 -11.35 13.88
CA ASP A 261 -5.17 -12.79 13.77
C ASP A 261 -6.66 -13.04 13.48
N GLY A 262 -6.95 -13.90 12.51
CA GLY A 262 -8.33 -14.25 12.10
C GLY A 262 -8.76 -13.73 10.72
N PRO A 263 -10.08 -13.67 10.45
CA PRO A 263 -10.60 -13.46 9.09
C PRO A 263 -10.15 -12.17 8.39
N GLY A 264 -9.81 -11.13 9.13
CA GLY A 264 -9.29 -9.85 8.62
C GLY A 264 -7.97 -9.96 7.86
N VAL A 265 -7.22 -11.05 8.05
CA VAL A 265 -5.98 -11.35 7.32
C VAL A 265 -6.23 -11.57 5.82
N TYR A 266 -7.41 -12.08 5.46
CA TYR A 266 -7.79 -12.38 4.08
C TYR A 266 -7.49 -11.23 3.12
N TYR A 267 -7.85 -10.00 3.50
CA TYR A 267 -7.71 -8.87 2.60
C TYR A 267 -6.25 -8.41 2.44
N LEU A 268 -5.42 -8.50 3.49
CA LEU A 268 -4.00 -8.20 3.39
C LEU A 268 -3.29 -9.21 2.48
N GLN A 269 -3.68 -10.49 2.55
CA GLN A 269 -3.21 -11.53 1.66
C GLN A 269 -3.63 -11.25 0.20
N TYR A 270 -4.89 -10.87 -0.02
CA TYR A 270 -5.40 -10.48 -1.34
C TYR A 270 -4.62 -9.30 -1.93
N LEU A 271 -4.35 -8.25 -1.13
CA LEU A 271 -3.54 -7.11 -1.55
C LEU A 271 -2.12 -7.53 -1.94
N PHE A 272 -1.49 -8.40 -1.13
CA PHE A 272 -0.16 -8.94 -1.41
C PHE A 272 -0.14 -9.72 -2.73
N LEU A 273 -1.11 -10.61 -2.98
CA LEU A 273 -1.18 -11.39 -4.22
C LEU A 273 -1.25 -10.49 -5.46
N ASN A 274 -2.06 -9.44 -5.41
CA ASN A 274 -2.18 -8.48 -6.51
C ASN A 274 -0.86 -7.74 -6.76
N ASP A 275 -0.19 -7.30 -5.69
CA ASP A 275 1.11 -6.63 -5.78
C ASP A 275 2.21 -7.60 -6.27
N TRP A 276 2.18 -8.87 -5.84
CA TRP A 276 3.09 -9.92 -6.29
C TRP A 276 2.93 -10.19 -7.78
N ASN A 277 1.71 -10.44 -8.26
CA ASN A 277 1.41 -10.70 -9.67
C ASN A 277 1.85 -9.52 -10.55
N PHE A 278 1.70 -8.31 -10.02
CA PHE A 278 2.15 -7.11 -10.69
C PHE A 278 3.67 -7.00 -10.82
N CYS A 279 4.44 -7.24 -9.75
CA CYS A 279 5.87 -6.98 -9.74
C CYS A 279 6.75 -8.19 -10.12
N SER A 280 6.31 -9.41 -9.83
CA SER A 280 7.06 -10.64 -10.13
C SER A 280 6.92 -11.08 -11.59
N GLY A 281 5.78 -10.77 -12.22
CA GLY A 281 5.40 -11.32 -13.53
C GLY A 281 4.87 -12.75 -13.46
N GLU A 282 4.75 -13.33 -12.27
CA GLU A 282 4.00 -14.56 -12.01
C GLU A 282 2.49 -14.28 -12.01
N SER A 283 1.69 -15.34 -12.05
CA SER A 283 0.23 -15.28 -11.91
C SER A 283 -0.22 -16.26 -10.83
N LEU A 284 -0.05 -15.87 -9.57
CA LEU A 284 -0.59 -16.60 -8.44
C LEU A 284 -2.11 -16.50 -8.44
N GLN A 285 -2.75 -17.66 -8.41
CA GLN A 285 -4.19 -17.76 -8.27
C GLN A 285 -4.54 -17.99 -6.79
N PRO A 286 -5.68 -17.45 -6.33
CA PRO A 286 -6.27 -17.83 -5.05
C PRO A 286 -6.42 -19.34 -4.93
N SER A 287 -6.12 -19.88 -3.76
CA SER A 287 -6.27 -21.30 -3.46
C SER A 287 -6.48 -21.49 -1.97
N ALA A 288 -7.01 -22.65 -1.56
CA ALA A 288 -7.09 -23.04 -0.14
C ALA A 288 -5.70 -23.10 0.52
N PHE A 289 -4.63 -23.21 -0.27
CA PHE A 289 -3.27 -23.11 0.25
C PHE A 289 -2.93 -21.69 0.76
N LEU A 290 -3.35 -20.67 0.03
CA LEU A 290 -3.07 -19.25 0.30
C LEU A 290 -4.14 -18.56 1.14
N PHE A 291 -5.37 -19.07 1.10
CA PHE A 291 -6.53 -18.57 1.82
C PHE A 291 -7.19 -19.73 2.58
N PRO A 292 -6.61 -20.18 3.70
CA PRO A 292 -7.24 -21.18 4.52
C PRO A 292 -8.51 -20.65 5.19
N SER A 293 -9.35 -21.56 5.67
CA SER A 293 -10.44 -21.21 6.56
C SER A 293 -9.85 -20.57 7.83
N PRO A 294 -10.17 -19.30 8.14
CA PRO A 294 -9.52 -18.60 9.22
C PRO A 294 -9.93 -19.16 10.59
N GLY A 295 -8.99 -19.12 11.54
CA GLY A 295 -9.30 -19.29 12.95
C GLY A 295 -10.30 -18.23 13.41
N MET A 296 -11.33 -18.65 14.15
CA MET A 296 -12.40 -17.76 14.61
C MET A 296 -12.17 -17.39 16.08
N HIS A 297 -11.72 -16.16 16.34
CA HIS A 297 -11.50 -15.63 17.68
C HIS A 297 -12.81 -15.11 18.28
N LYS A 298 -13.67 -16.05 18.69
CA LYS A 298 -15.02 -15.74 19.20
C LYS A 298 -15.03 -14.99 20.53
N GLU A 299 -13.98 -15.11 21.34
CA GLU A 299 -13.90 -14.47 22.65
C GLU A 299 -13.58 -12.98 22.55
N GLU A 300 -12.68 -12.57 21.64
CA GLU A 300 -12.38 -11.16 21.41
C GLU A 300 -13.32 -10.47 20.41
N ASP A 301 -13.80 -11.19 19.38
CA ASP A 301 -14.74 -10.74 18.35
C ASP A 301 -14.56 -9.31 17.81
N VAL A 302 -13.31 -8.92 17.52
CA VAL A 302 -13.02 -7.59 16.98
C VAL A 302 -13.50 -7.46 15.55
N LEU A 303 -14.21 -6.38 15.25
CA LEU A 303 -14.68 -6.03 13.92
C LEU A 303 -13.53 -5.39 13.13
N VAL A 304 -13.21 -5.92 11.95
CA VAL A 304 -12.12 -5.41 11.10
C VAL A 304 -12.58 -5.26 9.67
N GLN A 305 -12.31 -4.10 9.10
CA GLN A 305 -12.38 -3.87 7.66
C GLN A 305 -11.21 -2.99 7.24
N ILE A 306 -10.57 -3.33 6.13
CA ILE A 306 -9.31 -2.73 5.71
C ILE A 306 -9.54 -1.86 4.49
N ALA A 307 -9.31 -0.56 4.61
CA ALA A 307 -9.33 0.35 3.47
C ALA A 307 -7.94 0.38 2.82
N ALA A 308 -7.89 0.15 1.50
CA ALA A 308 -6.65 0.28 0.74
C ALA A 308 -6.71 1.50 -0.19
N SER A 309 -5.54 1.96 -0.62
CA SER A 309 -5.44 2.92 -1.72
C SER A 309 -4.43 2.44 -2.75
N GLY A 310 -4.65 2.88 -3.97
CA GLY A 310 -3.81 2.62 -5.10
C GLY A 310 -4.17 3.54 -6.27
N PRO A 311 -3.24 3.74 -7.21
CA PRO A 311 -3.50 4.49 -8.44
C PRO A 311 -4.61 3.89 -9.30
N ASP A 312 -4.88 2.61 -9.12
CA ASP A 312 -5.93 1.76 -9.68
C ASP A 312 -7.28 1.84 -8.94
N SER A 313 -7.33 2.42 -7.74
CA SER A 313 -8.60 2.60 -7.01
C SER A 313 -9.51 3.58 -7.74
N THR A 314 -10.80 3.22 -7.89
CA THR A 314 -11.78 4.11 -8.53
C THR A 314 -12.20 5.25 -7.62
N GLN A 315 -12.15 5.01 -6.30
CA GLN A 315 -12.44 5.98 -5.25
C GLN A 315 -11.27 6.16 -4.28
N PRO A 316 -11.14 7.32 -3.62
CA PRO A 316 -10.16 7.54 -2.55
C PRO A 316 -10.66 6.91 -1.23
N SER A 317 -10.71 5.59 -1.16
CA SER A 317 -11.41 4.85 -0.10
C SER A 317 -10.86 5.07 1.31
N ILE A 318 -9.55 5.24 1.48
CA ILE A 318 -8.95 5.64 2.77
C ILE A 318 -9.48 7.02 3.21
N LEU A 319 -9.52 8.00 2.30
CA LEU A 319 -10.04 9.34 2.61
C LEU A 319 -11.51 9.30 3.00
N PHE A 320 -12.34 8.54 2.26
CA PHE A 320 -13.76 8.41 2.59
C PHE A 320 -13.98 7.72 3.93
N SER A 321 -13.17 6.71 4.25
CA SER A 321 -13.22 6.04 5.55
C SER A 321 -12.87 7.01 6.69
N LEU A 322 -11.81 7.81 6.52
CA LEU A 322 -11.42 8.83 7.49
C LEU A 322 -12.48 9.93 7.65
N LEU A 323 -13.02 10.46 6.54
CA LEU A 323 -14.07 11.49 6.58
C LEU A 323 -15.32 11.00 7.30
N GLN A 324 -15.70 9.74 7.10
CA GLN A 324 -16.84 9.16 7.77
C GLN A 324 -16.59 8.90 9.25
N ALA A 325 -15.41 8.43 9.63
CA ALA A 325 -15.02 8.33 11.03
C ALA A 325 -15.07 9.69 11.73
N VAL A 326 -14.59 10.74 11.05
CA VAL A 326 -14.66 12.12 11.56
C VAL A 326 -16.11 12.60 11.69
N TYR A 327 -16.95 12.33 10.69
CA TYR A 327 -18.35 12.75 10.68
C TYR A 327 -19.19 12.08 11.79
N LEU A 328 -18.87 10.84 12.14
CA LEU A 328 -19.64 10.05 13.11
C LEU A 328 -19.13 10.18 14.55
N ALA A 329 -17.95 10.77 14.76
CA ALA A 329 -17.41 10.99 16.09
C ALA A 329 -18.34 11.86 16.94
N GLN A 330 -18.73 11.37 18.12
CA GLN A 330 -19.63 12.06 19.04
C GLN A 330 -18.89 12.82 20.15
N GLU A 331 -17.69 12.36 20.52
CA GLU A 331 -16.94 12.89 21.67
C GLU A 331 -15.60 13.49 21.25
N GLU A 332 -14.67 12.67 20.77
CA GLU A 332 -13.31 13.11 20.42
C GLU A 332 -12.72 12.35 19.22
N ILE A 333 -11.74 12.99 18.57
CA ILE A 333 -10.93 12.38 17.51
C ILE A 333 -9.47 12.67 17.80
N LEU A 334 -8.69 11.62 18.05
CA LEU A 334 -7.25 11.71 18.24
C LEU A 334 -6.54 11.31 16.94
N ILE A 335 -5.79 12.24 16.36
CA ILE A 335 -5.09 12.03 15.08
C ILE A 335 -3.58 12.04 15.33
N THR A 336 -2.91 10.93 14.99
CA THR A 336 -1.46 10.88 14.88
C THR A 336 -1.09 10.66 13.42
N THR A 337 -0.47 11.66 12.79
CA THR A 337 -0.03 11.58 11.39
C THR A 337 1.34 12.22 11.22
N PRO A 338 2.26 11.63 10.43
CA PRO A 338 3.52 12.29 10.10
C PRO A 338 3.33 13.53 9.22
N TYR A 339 2.17 13.65 8.56
CA TYR A 339 1.84 14.77 7.68
C TYR A 339 0.40 15.21 7.92
N PHE A 340 0.21 16.40 8.47
CA PHE A 340 -1.11 17.03 8.57
C PHE A 340 -1.27 18.08 7.47
N ILE A 341 -1.81 17.65 6.33
CA ILE A 341 -2.12 18.51 5.17
C ILE A 341 -3.58 18.27 4.79
N PRO A 342 -4.55 18.70 5.62
CA PRO A 342 -5.96 18.47 5.36
C PRO A 342 -6.41 19.23 4.11
N GLY A 343 -7.14 18.55 3.22
CA GLY A 343 -7.81 19.25 2.11
C GLY A 343 -9.00 20.08 2.62
N ASP A 344 -9.49 21.01 1.79
CA ASP A 344 -10.59 21.93 2.13
C ASP A 344 -11.81 21.21 2.75
N LYS A 345 -12.08 19.97 2.31
CA LYS A 345 -13.19 19.14 2.82
C LYS A 345 -13.06 18.75 4.29
N ILE A 346 -11.84 18.59 4.78
CA ILE A 346 -11.56 18.30 6.20
C ILE A 346 -11.58 19.61 7.00
N LEU A 347 -11.07 20.71 6.45
CA LEU A 347 -11.01 22.02 7.13
C LEU A 347 -12.36 22.71 7.26
N THR A 348 -13.28 22.55 6.29
CA THR A 348 -14.63 23.13 6.36
C THR A 348 -15.45 22.58 7.56
N PHE A 349 -14.97 21.49 8.18
CA PHE A 349 -15.53 20.92 9.40
C PHE A 349 -15.39 21.83 10.64
N GLU A 350 -14.40 22.73 10.68
CA GLU A 350 -14.19 23.71 11.77
C GLU A 350 -15.43 24.59 12.04
N GLY A 351 -16.33 24.74 11.05
CA GLY A 351 -17.57 25.51 11.16
C GLY A 351 -18.78 24.79 11.77
N THR A 352 -18.67 23.50 12.12
CA THR A 352 -19.75 22.71 12.75
C THR A 352 -19.53 22.53 14.26
N GLN A 353 -20.55 22.16 15.05
CA GLN A 353 -20.38 21.95 16.51
C GLN A 353 -19.27 20.93 16.86
N ALA A 354 -19.00 19.96 15.97
CA ALA A 354 -17.93 18.99 16.09
C ALA A 354 -16.53 19.54 15.69
N GLY A 355 -16.47 20.65 14.97
CA GLY A 355 -15.23 21.31 14.54
C GLY A 355 -14.45 22.02 15.65
N LYS A 356 -15.09 22.31 16.79
CA LYS A 356 -14.42 22.96 17.94
C LYS A 356 -13.41 22.07 18.67
N ALA A 357 -13.32 20.79 18.32
CA ALA A 357 -12.48 19.80 18.99
C ALA A 357 -11.17 19.45 18.24
N LEU A 358 -10.89 20.04 17.06
CA LEU A 358 -9.61 19.85 16.38
C LEU A 358 -8.53 20.72 17.05
N LYS A 359 -8.09 20.31 18.24
CA LYS A 359 -6.79 20.75 18.77
C LYS A 359 -5.72 19.82 18.19
N ALA A 360 -4.92 20.34 17.27
CA ALA A 360 -3.65 19.72 16.94
C ALA A 360 -2.73 19.92 18.16
N GLU A 361 -2.37 18.83 18.83
CA GLU A 361 -1.28 18.82 19.83
C GLU A 361 0.04 18.42 19.18
#